data_AF-A0A8T7D441-F1
#
_entry.id   AF-A0A8T7D441-F1
#
_cell.length_a   1.000
_cell.length_b   1.000
_cell.length_c   1.000
_cell.angle_alpha   90.00
_cell.angle_beta   90.00
_cell.angle_gamma   90.00
#
_symmetry.space_group_name_H-M   'P 1'
#
loop_
_entity.id
_entity.type
_entity.pdbx_description
1 polymer ?
#
loop_
_entity_poly.entity_id
_entity_poly.type
_entity_poly.pdbx_seq_one_letter_code
_entity_poly.pdbx_strand_id
1 'polypeptide(L)' 'MSIPPEVLQQFQSLLDRAAKTSLPEPTAMTLATCEPSGRPSVRTVLLRNLDARGFVFFTNLGSRKSREIRDNPHAA' A
#
# COMPACT_ATOMS: atom_id res chain seq x y z
N MET A 1 8.02 13.05 -6.56
CA MET A 1 6.93 13.80 -5.92
C MET A 1 6.72 13.18 -4.55
N SER A 2 6.86 13.95 -3.46
CA SER A 2 6.64 13.47 -2.09
C SER A 2 5.18 13.67 -1.70
N ILE A 3 4.62 12.76 -0.89
CA ILE A 3 3.27 12.91 -0.33
C ILE A 3 3.31 14.04 0.71
N PRO A 4 2.40 15.03 0.67
CA PRO A 4 2.37 16.10 1.66
C PRO A 4 2.13 15.54 3.08
N PRO A 5 2.84 16.02 4.12
CA PRO A 5 2.71 15.50 5.49
C PRO A 5 1.29 15.54 6.04
N GLU A 6 0.50 16.56 5.69
CA GLU A 6 -0.89 16.71 6.09
C GLU A 6 -1.78 15.57 5.58
N VAL A 7 -1.49 15.05 4.39
CA VAL A 7 -2.22 13.90 3.82
C VAL A 7 -1.93 12.63 4.62
N LEU A 8 -0.65 12.41 4.98
CA LEU A 8 -0.25 11.28 5.81
C LEU A 8 -0.86 11.37 7.22
N GLN A 9 -0.87 12.56 7.83
CA GLN A 9 -1.51 12.79 9.13
C GLN A 9 -3.02 12.54 9.07
N GLN A 10 -3.69 13.02 8.02
CA GLN A 10 -5.12 12.79 7.82
C GLN A 10 -5.41 11.29 7.65
N PHE A 11 -4.61 10.57 6.87
CA PHE A 11 -4.75 9.12 6.72
C PHE A 11 -4.55 8.40 8.06
N GLN A 12 -3.52 8.75 8.82
CA GLN A 12 -3.27 8.15 10.14
C GLN A 12 -4.47 8.35 11.07
N SER A 13 -5.03 9.56 11.12
CA SER A 13 -6.22 9.84 11.93
C SER A 13 -7.43 8.99 11.52
N LEU A 14 -7.63 8.77 10.21
CA LEU A 14 -8.68 7.89 9.71
C LEU A 14 -8.44 6.43 10.09
N LEU A 15 -7.20 5.95 9.96
CA LEU A 15 -6.81 4.59 10.34
C LEU A 15 -7.00 4.35 11.85
N ASP A 16 -6.61 5.32 12.70
CA ASP A 16 -6.79 5.26 14.15
C ASP A 16 -8.28 5.24 14.54
N ARG A 17 -9.13 5.92 13.77
CA ARG A 17 -10.59 5.86 13.96
C ARG A 17 -11.13 4.50 13.53
N ALA A 18 -10.71 3.99 12.38
CA ALA A 18 -11.13 2.67 11.89
C ALA A 18 -10.74 1.55 12.87
N ALA A 19 -9.54 1.63 13.46
CA ALA A 19 -9.04 0.68 14.46
C ALA A 19 -9.89 0.65 15.76
N LYS A 20 -10.67 1.69 16.04
CA LYS A 20 -11.59 1.77 17.20
C LYS A 20 -13.00 1.28 16.88
N THR A 21 -13.26 0.84 15.65
CA THR A 21 -14.55 0.27 15.23
C THR A 21 -14.50 -1.25 15.22
N SER A 22 -15.63 -1.90 14.93
CA SER A 22 -15.72 -3.33 14.67
C SER A 22 -15.42 -3.72 13.21
N LEU A 23 -14.81 -2.84 12.42
CA LEU A 23 -14.45 -3.14 11.03
C LEU A 23 -13.44 -4.29 10.98
N PRO A 24 -13.67 -5.31 10.12
CA PRO A 24 -12.69 -6.35 9.91
C PRO A 24 -11.47 -5.80 9.15
N GLU A 25 -10.27 -6.18 9.59
CA GLU A 25 -8.99 -5.90 8.92
C GLU A 25 -8.83 -4.43 8.44
N PRO A 26 -8.85 -3.43 9.34
CA PRO A 26 -8.79 -2.01 8.97
C PRO A 26 -7.50 -1.59 8.25
N THR A 27 -6.48 -2.45 8.26
CA THR A 27 -5.20 -2.25 7.57
C THR A 27 -5.14 -2.95 6.21
N ALA A 28 -6.17 -3.70 5.81
CA ALA A 28 -6.22 -4.30 4.49
C ALA A 28 -6.35 -3.23 3.40
N MET A 29 -5.50 -3.32 2.38
CA MET A 29 -5.51 -2.43 1.22
C MET A 29 -5.37 -3.23 -0.06
N THR A 30 -5.94 -2.73 -1.16
CA THR A 30 -5.74 -3.32 -2.49
C THR A 30 -4.51 -2.68 -3.13
N LEU A 31 -3.61 -3.51 -3.63
CA LEU A 31 -2.39 -3.09 -4.31
C LEU A 31 -2.44 -3.50 -5.78
N ALA A 32 -2.31 -2.53 -6.67
CA ALA A 32 -2.08 -2.71 -8.09
C ALA A 32 -0.58 -2.59 -8.41
N THR A 33 -0.06 -3.55 -9.17
CA THR A 33 1.28 -3.50 -9.76
C THR A 33 1.17 -3.86 -11.24
N CYS A 34 2.20 -3.56 -12.03
CA CYS A 34 2.11 -3.73 -13.46
C CYS A 34 3.46 -4.11 -14.06
N GLU A 35 3.45 -5.07 -14.98
CA GLU A 35 4.61 -5.32 -15.84
C GLU A 35 4.90 -4.10 -16.74
N PRO A 36 6.11 -3.95 -17.29
CA PRO A 36 6.42 -2.85 -18.22
C PRO A 36 5.50 -2.77 -19.45
N SER A 37 4.81 -3.87 -19.79
CA SER A 37 3.83 -3.95 -20.87
C SER A 37 2.49 -3.24 -20.57
N GLY A 38 2.28 -2.74 -19.34
CA GLY A 38 1.06 -2.02 -18.98
C GLY A 38 -0.12 -2.91 -18.56
N ARG A 39 0.08 -4.21 -18.35
CA ARG A 39 -0.95 -5.13 -17.83
C ARG A 39 -0.96 -5.13 -16.29
N PRO A 40 -1.98 -4.57 -15.63
CA PRO A 40 -2.02 -4.51 -14.17
C PRO A 40 -2.43 -5.86 -13.57
N SER A 41 -1.96 -6.12 -12.35
CA SER A 41 -2.48 -7.18 -11.49
C SER A 41 -2.77 -6.63 -10.09
N VAL A 42 -3.86 -7.09 -9.49
CA VAL A 42 -4.41 -6.56 -8.22
C VAL A 42 -4.53 -7.65 -7.16
N ARG A 43 -4.37 -7.29 -5.89
CA ARG A 43 -4.54 -8.19 -4.72
C ARG A 43 -4.64 -7.41 -3.43
N THR A 44 -5.19 -8.04 -2.39
CA THR A 44 -5.14 -7.52 -1.03
C THR A 44 -3.74 -7.71 -0.41
N VAL A 45 -3.26 -6.69 0.29
CA VAL A 45 -2.10 -6.71 1.17
C VAL A 45 -2.46 -6.02 2.49
N LEU A 46 -1.61 -6.17 3.51
CA LEU A 46 -1.80 -5.48 4.79
C LEU A 46 -0.83 -4.30 4.88
N LEU A 47 -1.36 -3.12 5.19
CA LEU A 47 -0.59 -1.97 5.63
C LEU A 47 0.06 -2.30 6.97
N ARG A 48 1.38 -2.24 7.04
CA ARG A 48 2.16 -2.56 8.24
C ARG A 48 2.66 -1.32 8.95
N ASN A 49 2.92 -0.24 8.21
CA ASN A 49 3.31 1.05 8.78
C ASN A 49 2.95 2.21 7.85
N LEU A 50 2.89 3.41 8.40
CA LEU A 50 2.81 4.68 7.69
C LEU A 50 3.94 5.57 8.21
N ASP A 51 4.89 5.94 7.35
CA ASP A 51 6.00 6.82 7.72
C ASP A 51 6.07 8.05 6.81
N ALA A 52 7.03 8.95 7.06
CA ALA A 52 7.18 10.20 6.31
C ALA A 52 7.38 10.01 4.78
N ARG A 53 7.72 8.79 4.33
CA ARG A 53 7.88 8.42 2.92
C ARG A 53 6.60 7.83 2.33
N GLY A 54 5.64 7.43 3.16
CA GLY A 54 4.34 6.90 2.74
C GLY A 54 3.99 5.55 3.37
N PHE A 55 3.31 4.72 2.59
CA PHE A 55 2.71 3.46 3.02
C PHE A 55 3.71 2.30 2.95
N VAL A 56 3.78 1.50 4.01
CA VAL A 56 4.71 0.36 4.11
C VAL A 56 3.94 -0.95 4.23
N PHE A 57 4.26 -1.91 3.38
CA PHE A 57 3.75 -3.28 3.44
C PHE A 57 4.90 -4.28 3.25
N PHE A 58 4.67 -5.52 3.68
CA PHE A 58 5.63 -6.61 3.48
C PHE A 58 5.09 -7.64 2.49
N THR A 59 6.00 -8.28 1.76
CA THR A 59 5.63 -9.34 0.83
C THR A 59 6.79 -10.31 0.59
N ASN A 60 6.49 -11.45 -0.01
CA ASN A 60 7.51 -12.40 -0.45
C ASN A 60 8.20 -11.89 -1.73
N LEU A 61 9.53 -11.74 -1.69
CA LEU A 61 10.35 -11.25 -2.80
C LEU A 61 10.33 -12.15 -4.06
N GLY A 62 9.97 -13.43 -3.91
CA GLY A 62 9.75 -14.35 -5.03
C GLY A 62 8.36 -14.22 -5.68
N SER A 63 7.48 -13.36 -5.17
CA SER A 63 6.12 -13.23 -5.68
C SER A 63 6.03 -12.43 -6.98
N ARG A 64 4.93 -12.61 -7.72
CA ARG A 64 4.66 -11.86 -8.97
C ARG A 64 4.75 -10.35 -8.78
N LYS A 65 4.09 -9.79 -7.75
CA LYS A 65 4.10 -8.34 -7.47
C LYS A 65 5.49 -7.79 -7.19
N SER A 66 6.37 -8.59 -6.55
CA SER A 66 7.75 -8.17 -6.28
C SER A 66 8.58 -8.11 -7.55
N ARG A 67 8.38 -9.05 -8.49
CA ARG A 67 8.98 -8.98 -9.82
C ARG A 67 8.48 -7.76 -10.58
N GLU A 68 7.17 -7.56 -10.62
CA GLU A 68 6.56 -6.39 -11.27
C GLU A 68 7.08 -5.06 -10.68
N ILE A 69 7.16 -4.93 -9.35
CA ILE A 69 7.68 -3.72 -8.67
C ILE A 69 9.17 -3.49 -8.98
N ARG A 70 9.96 -4.55 -9.10
CA ARG A 70 11.38 -4.43 -9.43
C ARG A 70 11.60 -3.91 -10.86
N ASP A 71 10.75 -4.34 -11.78
CA ASP A 71 10.86 -3.96 -13.19
C ASP A 71 10.12 -2.64 -13.47
N ASN A 72 9.10 -2.31 -12.67
CA ASN A 72 8.33 -1.07 -12.70
C ASN A 72 7.93 -0.66 -11.25
N PRO A 73 8.61 0.33 -10.65
CA PRO A 73 8.40 0.71 -9.25
C PRO A 73 7.10 1.48 -8.99
N HIS A 74 6.27 1.70 -10.02
CA HIS A 74 4.96 2.32 -9.85
C HIS A 74 3.91 1.31 -9.36
N ALA A 75 3.14 1.73 -8.37
CA ALA A 75 2.03 0.99 -7.79
C ALA A 75 0.89 1.95 -7.39
N ALA A 76 -0.31 1.40 -7.20
CA ALA A 76 -1.48 2.12 -6.71
C ALA A 76 -2.25 1.28 -5.68
#